data_AF-A0A961M0H2-F1
#
_entry.id   AF-A0A961M0H2-F1
#
_cell.length_a   1.000
_cell.length_b   1.000
_cell.length_c   1.000
_cell.angle_alpha   90.00
_cell.angle_beta   90.00
_cell.angle_gamma   90.00
#
_symmetry.space_group_name_H-M   'P 1'
#
loop_
_entity.id
_entity.type
_entity.pdbx_description
1 polymer ?
#
loop_
_entity_poly.entity_id
_entity_poly.type
_entity_poly.pdbx_seq_one_letter_code
_entity_poly.pdbx_strand_id
1 'polypeptide(L)'
;ELFGWQANFWLLLVLGLGAMGLAWADFGETATASGLSLLRQFRQYPELLRSPRFWGYSLAAAFASGAFFAFLGGAPFVGTEVYGLGPGQLGFYFGIPAIGYVLGNFLSGRFAARFGANRMILAGGLVLGSGILMALLANLCGQSSAEAFFFFMAFIGIGNGLANPSAMAGSMSVRPHLAGTASGLSGAIMLGGGAGFSALAGAMLTPATGSLPLLILMLVTSILCVVSILLVIARERRIGL
;
A
#
# COMPACT_ATOMS: atom_id res chain seq x y z
N GLU A 1 -1.38 9.20 26.02
CA GLU A 1 -1.50 8.85 27.46
C GLU A 1 -1.91 10.03 28.33
N LEU A 2 -1.42 11.25 28.08
CA LEU A 2 -1.71 12.43 28.92
C LEU A 2 -3.12 13.06 28.76
N PHE A 3 -3.72 13.01 27.58
CA PHE A 3 -4.94 13.79 27.25
C PHE A 3 -6.15 12.93 26.81
N GLY A 4 -6.08 11.61 26.98
CA GLY A 4 -7.10 10.68 26.47
C GLY A 4 -7.07 10.54 24.94
N TRP A 5 -7.96 9.69 24.40
CA TRP A 5 -8.04 9.41 22.96
C TRP A 5 -8.81 10.49 22.19
N GLN A 6 -9.72 11.19 22.86
CA GLN A 6 -10.53 12.26 22.29
C GLN A 6 -9.68 13.44 21.81
N ALA A 7 -8.55 13.70 22.47
CA ALA A 7 -7.60 14.74 22.06
C ALA A 7 -7.09 14.54 20.63
N ASN A 8 -6.96 13.30 20.15
CA ASN A 8 -6.56 13.01 18.76
C ASN A 8 -7.58 13.58 17.77
N PHE A 9 -8.88 13.45 18.05
CA PHE A 9 -9.94 13.96 17.18
C PHE A 9 -10.00 15.48 17.17
N TRP A 10 -9.84 16.12 18.34
CA TRP A 10 -9.78 17.57 18.43
C TRP A 10 -8.57 18.15 17.69
N LEU A 11 -7.39 17.53 17.83
CA LEU A 11 -6.20 17.95 17.10
C LEU A 11 -6.40 17.85 15.58
N LEU A 12 -6.93 16.71 15.10
CA LEU A 12 -7.23 16.51 13.68
C LEU A 12 -8.26 17.52 13.17
N LEU A 13 -9.27 17.88 13.97
CA LEU A 13 -10.27 18.90 13.62
C LEU A 13 -9.60 20.26 13.43
N VAL A 14 -8.78 20.69 14.38
CA VAL A 14 -8.09 21.99 14.32
C VAL A 14 -7.16 22.05 13.11
N LEU A 15 -6.36 21.00 12.87
CA LEU A 15 -5.49 20.92 11.70
C LEU A 15 -6.30 20.91 10.39
N GLY A 16 -7.42 20.19 10.36
CA GLY A 16 -8.32 20.14 9.20
C GLY A 16 -8.97 21.49 8.89
N LEU A 17 -9.42 22.22 9.91
CA LEU A 17 -9.95 23.59 9.75
C LEU A 17 -8.87 24.56 9.27
N GLY A 18 -7.64 24.43 9.77
CA GLY A 18 -6.49 25.20 9.29
C GLY A 18 -6.18 24.94 7.81
N ALA A 19 -6.12 23.66 7.42
CA ALA A 19 -5.92 23.26 6.03
C ALA A 19 -7.06 23.75 5.11
N MET A 20 -8.31 23.68 5.57
CA MET A 20 -9.47 24.21 4.85
C MET A 20 -9.37 25.73 4.66
N GLY A 21 -8.99 26.47 5.72
CA GLY A 21 -8.81 27.92 5.67
C GLY A 21 -7.71 28.33 4.69
N LEU A 22 -6.59 27.60 4.67
CA LEU A 22 -5.51 27.82 3.72
C LEU A 22 -5.94 27.52 2.28
N ALA A 23 -6.60 26.38 2.04
CA ALA A 23 -7.10 26.04 0.72
C ALA A 23 -8.13 27.07 0.22
N TRP A 24 -9.02 27.56 1.09
CA TRP A 24 -10.00 28.59 0.74
C TRP A 24 -9.35 29.94 0.40
N ALA A 25 -8.24 30.29 1.06
CA ALA A 25 -7.55 31.57 0.85
C ALA A 25 -6.59 31.56 -0.36
N ASP A 26 -5.96 30.42 -0.66
CA ASP A 26 -4.84 30.34 -1.62
C ASP A 26 -5.19 29.56 -2.91
N PHE A 27 -6.15 28.63 -2.88
CA PHE A 27 -6.50 27.87 -4.09
C PHE A 27 -7.50 28.66 -4.95
N GLY A 28 -7.07 29.03 -6.16
CA GLY A 28 -7.96 29.54 -7.21
C GLY A 28 -8.74 28.43 -7.92
N GLU A 29 -9.75 28.82 -8.71
CA GLU A 29 -10.49 27.89 -9.56
C GLU A 29 -9.63 27.42 -10.75
N THR A 30 -9.33 26.13 -10.81
CA THR A 30 -8.56 25.51 -11.89
C THR A 30 -9.37 24.52 -12.73
N ALA A 31 -10.62 24.24 -12.37
CA ALA A 31 -11.44 23.25 -13.05
C ALA A 31 -11.89 23.76 -14.42
N THR A 32 -11.39 23.12 -15.47
CA THR A 32 -12.03 23.19 -16.79
C THR A 32 -13.23 22.25 -16.78
N ALA A 33 -14.42 22.75 -17.09
CA ALA A 33 -15.62 21.92 -17.16
C ALA A 33 -15.40 20.75 -18.13
N SER A 34 -15.24 19.53 -17.59
CA SER A 34 -15.23 18.33 -18.41
C SER A 34 -16.64 18.20 -18.97
N GLY A 35 -16.86 18.54 -20.24
CA GLY A 35 -18.18 18.45 -20.91
C GLY A 35 -18.71 17.01 -21.06
N LEU A 36 -18.21 16.08 -20.25
CA LEU A 36 -18.58 14.67 -20.22
C LEU A 36 -19.63 14.45 -19.13
N SER A 37 -20.79 13.93 -19.52
CA SER A 37 -21.76 13.44 -18.55
C SER A 37 -21.18 12.23 -17.79
N LEU A 38 -21.65 12.02 -16.55
CA LEU A 38 -21.33 10.83 -15.74
C LEU A 38 -21.45 9.53 -16.55
N LEU A 39 -22.53 9.40 -17.33
CA LEU A 39 -22.76 8.23 -18.18
C LEU A 39 -21.64 8.01 -19.22
N ARG A 40 -21.07 9.08 -19.79
CA ARG A 40 -19.96 8.97 -20.76
C ARG A 40 -18.66 8.54 -20.08
N GLN A 41 -18.42 8.95 -18.83
CA GLN A 41 -17.25 8.49 -18.07
C GLN A 41 -17.31 6.99 -17.81
N PHE A 42 -18.47 6.46 -17.38
CA PHE A 42 -18.66 5.02 -17.20
C PHE A 42 -18.48 4.21 -18.49
N ARG A 43 -18.81 4.78 -19.66
CA ARG A 43 -18.61 4.11 -20.95
C ARG A 43 -17.14 3.92 -21.33
N GLN A 44 -16.20 4.60 -20.65
CA GLN A 44 -14.76 4.42 -20.86
C GLN A 44 -14.17 3.25 -20.06
N TYR A 45 -14.88 2.77 -19.03
CA TYR A 45 -14.38 1.72 -18.14
C TYR A 45 -14.11 0.39 -18.87
N PRO A 46 -14.98 -0.08 -19.79
CA PRO A 46 -14.74 -1.35 -20.49
C PRO A 46 -13.44 -1.37 -21.30
N GLU A 47 -13.02 -0.23 -21.88
CA GLU A 47 -11.77 -0.16 -22.62
C GLU A 47 -10.57 -0.43 -21.70
N LEU A 48 -10.57 0.21 -20.54
CA LEU A 48 -9.49 0.08 -19.57
C LEU A 48 -9.50 -1.30 -18.90
N LEU A 49 -10.68 -1.78 -18.50
CA LEU A 49 -10.89 -3.07 -17.84
C LEU A 49 -10.56 -4.26 -18.74
N ARG A 50 -10.58 -4.09 -20.07
CA ARG A 50 -10.14 -5.10 -21.04
C ARG A 50 -8.62 -5.20 -21.17
N SER A 51 -7.86 -4.24 -20.64
CA SER A 51 -6.40 -4.23 -20.75
C SER A 51 -5.74 -5.09 -19.66
N PRO A 52 -5.01 -6.16 -20.03
CA PRO A 52 -4.29 -6.98 -19.05
C PRO A 52 -3.18 -6.21 -18.33
N ARG A 53 -2.58 -5.20 -19.00
CA ARG A 53 -1.54 -4.35 -18.40
C ARG A 53 -2.12 -3.49 -17.27
N PHE A 54 -3.31 -2.92 -17.48
CA PHE A 54 -3.98 -2.13 -16.44
C PHE A 54 -4.24 -2.97 -15.19
N TRP A 55 -4.77 -4.19 -15.38
CA TRP A 55 -4.98 -5.13 -14.29
C TRP A 55 -3.68 -5.51 -13.58
N GLY A 56 -2.62 -5.82 -14.33
CA GLY A 56 -1.34 -6.19 -13.71
C GLY A 56 -0.72 -5.08 -12.87
N TYR A 57 -0.76 -3.82 -13.33
CA TYR A 57 -0.31 -2.67 -12.52
C TYR A 57 -1.22 -2.44 -11.30
N SER A 58 -2.54 -2.46 -11.50
CA SER A 58 -3.51 -2.20 -10.42
C SER A 58 -3.50 -3.29 -9.35
N LEU A 59 -3.37 -4.55 -9.74
CA LEU A 59 -3.25 -5.68 -8.83
C LEU A 59 -1.90 -5.66 -8.11
N ALA A 60 -0.80 -5.31 -8.79
CA ALA A 60 0.49 -5.15 -8.11
C ALA A 60 0.41 -4.09 -7.00
N ALA A 61 -0.21 -2.94 -7.26
CA ALA A 61 -0.46 -1.91 -6.25
C ALA A 61 -1.38 -2.40 -5.12
N ALA A 62 -2.46 -3.09 -5.47
CA ALA A 62 -3.42 -3.61 -4.50
C ALA A 62 -2.83 -4.69 -3.59
N PHE A 63 -1.99 -5.57 -4.11
CA PHE A 63 -1.32 -6.60 -3.32
C PHE A 63 -0.17 -6.04 -2.47
N ALA A 64 0.63 -5.11 -2.99
CA ALA A 64 1.64 -4.41 -2.20
C ALA A 64 1.02 -3.63 -1.05
N SER A 65 -0.10 -2.94 -1.32
CA SER A 65 -0.87 -2.21 -0.30
C SER A 65 -1.62 -3.16 0.62
N GLY A 66 -2.07 -4.30 0.10
CA GLY A 66 -2.73 -5.35 0.86
C GLY A 66 -1.87 -5.87 1.99
N ALA A 67 -0.59 -6.13 1.75
CA ALA A 67 0.36 -6.50 2.80
C ALA A 67 0.50 -5.41 3.88
N PHE A 68 0.55 -4.14 3.48
CA PHE A 68 0.65 -3.00 4.39
C PHE A 68 -0.63 -2.79 5.21
N PHE A 69 -1.81 -2.87 4.59
CA PHE A 69 -3.09 -2.76 5.28
C PHE A 69 -3.40 -3.98 6.16
N ALA A 70 -3.03 -5.19 5.75
CA ALA A 70 -3.09 -6.37 6.60
C ALA A 70 -2.25 -6.16 7.87
N PHE A 71 -1.03 -5.63 7.73
CA PHE A 71 -0.21 -5.22 8.86
C PHE A 71 -0.93 -4.17 9.73
N LEU A 72 -1.48 -3.10 9.17
CA LEU A 72 -2.20 -2.08 9.96
C LEU A 72 -3.40 -2.65 10.73
N GLY A 73 -4.12 -3.60 10.14
CA GLY A 73 -5.26 -4.25 10.79
C GLY A 73 -4.85 -5.26 11.86
N GLY A 74 -3.74 -5.99 11.65
CA GLY A 74 -3.34 -7.10 12.51
C GLY A 74 -2.26 -6.79 13.54
N ALA A 75 -1.38 -5.83 13.27
CA ALA A 75 -0.27 -5.49 14.14
C ALA A 75 -0.67 -4.91 15.51
N PRO A 76 -1.80 -4.19 15.68
CA PRO A 76 -2.25 -3.79 17.01
C PRO A 76 -2.49 -5.00 17.90
N PHE A 77 -3.22 -6.00 17.39
CA PHE A 77 -3.49 -7.26 18.09
C PHE A 77 -2.20 -8.02 18.41
N VAL A 78 -1.30 -8.16 17.43
CA VAL A 78 0.00 -8.83 17.66
C VAL A 78 0.83 -8.08 18.70
N GLY A 79 0.86 -6.75 18.64
CA GLY A 79 1.58 -5.92 19.59
C GLY A 79 1.04 -6.05 21.02
N THR A 80 -0.27 -5.95 21.22
CA THR A 80 -0.87 -5.97 22.56
C THR A 80 -1.07 -7.38 23.11
N GLU A 81 -1.70 -8.26 22.35
CA GLU A 81 -2.13 -9.59 22.84
C GLU A 81 -1.02 -10.64 22.78
N VAL A 82 -0.10 -10.54 21.80
CA VAL A 82 0.99 -11.52 21.64
C VAL A 82 2.26 -11.04 22.33
N TYR A 83 2.61 -9.76 22.18
CA TYR A 83 3.84 -9.20 22.74
C TYR A 83 3.66 -8.39 24.04
N GLY A 84 2.42 -8.14 24.48
CA GLY A 84 2.16 -7.42 25.73
C GLY A 84 2.57 -5.95 25.71
N LEU A 85 2.68 -5.32 24.54
CA LEU A 85 3.15 -3.95 24.38
C LEU A 85 2.10 -2.94 24.84
N GLY A 86 2.56 -1.89 25.53
CA GLY A 86 1.73 -0.75 25.86
C GLY A 86 1.42 0.14 24.64
N PRO A 87 0.37 0.99 24.69
CA PRO A 87 -0.02 1.86 23.57
C PRO A 87 1.08 2.80 23.09
N GLY A 88 1.88 3.37 24.02
CA GLY A 88 3.01 4.23 23.67
C GLY A 88 4.12 3.50 22.91
N GLN A 89 4.45 2.27 23.33
CA GLN A 89 5.44 1.44 22.64
C GLN A 89 4.96 1.03 21.25
N LEU A 90 3.68 0.66 21.15
CA LEU A 90 3.05 0.30 19.88
C LEU A 90 3.12 1.47 18.89
N GLY A 91 2.79 2.69 19.32
CA GLY A 91 2.92 3.89 18.51
C GLY A 91 4.36 4.14 18.02
N PHE A 92 5.36 3.93 18.88
CA PHE A 92 6.77 4.04 18.52
C PHE A 92 7.17 3.02 17.44
N TYR A 93 6.78 1.75 17.62
CA TYR A 93 7.06 0.67 16.67
C TYR A 93 6.38 0.86 15.31
N PHE A 94 5.16 1.42 15.28
CA PHE A 94 4.48 1.79 14.03
C PHE A 94 5.20 2.90 13.25
N GLY A 95 6.09 3.66 13.90
CA GLY A 95 6.97 4.61 13.23
C GLY A 95 7.99 3.94 12.30
N ILE A 96 8.41 2.71 12.59
CA ILE A 96 9.44 2.00 11.81
C ILE A 96 8.98 1.73 10.35
N PRO A 97 7.81 1.11 10.10
CA PRO A 97 7.24 0.99 8.76
C PRO A 97 7.04 2.34 8.06
N ALA A 98 6.65 3.38 8.79
CA ALA A 98 6.43 4.71 8.23
C ALA A 98 7.74 5.32 7.70
N ILE A 99 8.84 5.20 8.44
CA ILE A 99 10.18 5.61 7.98
C ILE A 99 10.56 4.83 6.72
N GLY A 100 10.33 3.51 6.72
CA GLY A 100 10.53 2.68 5.55
C GLY A 100 9.73 3.17 4.34
N TYR A 101 8.47 3.53 4.53
CA TYR A 101 7.60 4.05 3.47
C TYR A 101 8.10 5.39 2.90
N VAL A 102 8.55 6.30 3.75
CA VAL A 102 9.16 7.57 3.32
C VAL A 102 10.42 7.30 2.49
N LEU A 103 11.31 6.45 2.98
CA LEU A 103 12.52 6.06 2.24
C LEU A 103 12.17 5.42 0.88
N GLY A 104 11.17 4.54 0.86
CA GLY A 104 10.72 3.89 -0.35
C GLY A 104 10.18 4.88 -1.39
N ASN A 105 9.33 5.81 -0.97
CA ASN A 105 8.80 6.86 -1.86
C ASN A 105 9.90 7.77 -2.39
N PHE A 106 10.85 8.15 -1.53
CA PHE A 106 12.01 8.95 -1.93
C PHE A 106 12.83 8.24 -3.02
N LEU A 107 13.13 6.95 -2.83
CA LEU A 107 13.84 6.13 -3.81
C LEU A 107 13.03 6.01 -5.11
N SER A 108 11.71 5.82 -5.02
CA SER A 108 10.83 5.75 -6.18
C SER A 108 10.89 7.04 -7.00
N GLY A 109 10.70 8.20 -6.37
CA GLY A 109 10.81 9.49 -7.05
C GLY A 109 12.18 9.75 -7.68
N ARG A 110 13.26 9.32 -7.01
CA ARG A 110 14.63 9.55 -7.49
C ARG A 110 15.05 8.65 -8.65
N PHE A 111 14.52 7.43 -8.70
CA PHE A 111 15.03 6.36 -9.56
C PHE A 111 14.03 5.83 -10.60
N ALA A 112 12.73 6.11 -10.46
CA ALA A 112 11.71 5.62 -11.39
C ALA A 112 11.94 6.06 -12.84
N ALA A 113 12.37 7.30 -13.07
CA ALA A 113 12.68 7.79 -14.42
C ALA A 113 13.88 7.07 -15.06
N ARG A 114 14.82 6.57 -14.25
CA ARG A 114 16.05 5.90 -14.73
C ARG A 114 15.84 4.41 -14.97
N PHE A 115 15.17 3.71 -14.07
CA PHE A 115 15.01 2.25 -14.15
C PHE A 115 13.66 1.79 -14.73
N GLY A 116 12.69 2.70 -14.81
CA GLY A 116 11.34 2.41 -15.31
C GLY A 116 10.42 1.80 -14.26
N ALA A 117 9.11 2.00 -14.44
CA ALA A 117 8.07 1.59 -13.49
C ALA A 117 8.12 0.09 -13.17
N ASN A 118 8.26 -0.78 -14.17
CA ASN A 118 8.25 -2.23 -13.96
C ASN A 118 9.33 -2.73 -13.00
N ARG A 119 10.55 -2.22 -13.16
CA ARG A 119 11.69 -2.63 -12.32
C ARG A 119 11.52 -2.12 -10.90
N MET A 120 10.99 -0.91 -10.74
CA MET A 120 10.69 -0.35 -9.42
C MET A 120 9.60 -1.14 -8.68
N ILE A 121 8.54 -1.54 -9.38
CA ILE A 121 7.47 -2.37 -8.81
C ILE A 121 7.99 -3.75 -8.43
N LEU A 122 8.77 -4.39 -9.31
CA LEU A 122 9.38 -5.69 -9.02
C LEU A 122 10.33 -5.60 -7.82
N ALA A 123 11.20 -4.60 -7.78
CA ALA A 123 12.10 -4.37 -6.65
C ALA A 123 11.32 -4.14 -5.36
N GLY A 124 10.27 -3.32 -5.40
CA GLY A 124 9.38 -3.10 -4.26
C GLY A 124 8.76 -4.41 -3.75
N GLY A 125 8.18 -5.20 -4.66
CA GLY A 125 7.62 -6.52 -4.39
C GLY A 125 8.61 -7.50 -3.76
N LEU A 126 9.84 -7.53 -4.24
CA LEU A 126 10.89 -8.38 -3.69
C LEU A 126 11.36 -7.91 -2.30
N VAL A 127 11.51 -6.59 -2.11
CA VAL A 127 11.90 -6.01 -0.83
C VAL A 127 10.83 -6.31 0.23
N LEU A 128 9.56 -6.05 -0.06
CA LEU A 128 8.49 -6.31 0.91
C LEU A 128 8.38 -7.81 1.22
N GLY A 129 8.49 -8.68 0.22
CA GLY A 129 8.45 -10.13 0.40
C GLY A 129 9.63 -10.67 1.20
N SER A 130 10.83 -10.12 0.99
CA SER A 130 12.03 -10.51 1.75
C SER A 130 11.90 -10.17 3.24
N GLY A 131 11.37 -8.99 3.58
CA GLY A 131 11.14 -8.62 4.97
C GLY A 131 10.12 -9.54 5.65
N ILE A 132 9.00 -9.82 4.98
CA ILE A 132 7.97 -10.72 5.51
C ILE A 132 8.50 -12.14 5.66
N LEU A 133 9.27 -12.64 4.69
CA LEU A 133 9.89 -13.95 4.76
C LEU A 133 10.87 -14.04 5.93
N MET A 134 11.71 -13.02 6.14
CA MET A 134 12.62 -12.98 7.28
C MET A 134 11.86 -12.95 8.62
N ALA A 135 10.77 -12.19 8.71
CA ALA A 135 9.91 -12.19 9.90
C ALA A 135 9.27 -13.57 10.15
N LEU A 136 8.80 -14.24 9.10
CA LEU A 136 8.22 -15.57 9.17
C LEU A 136 9.25 -16.62 9.62
N LEU A 137 10.45 -16.60 9.05
CA LEU A 137 11.52 -17.51 9.43
C LEU A 137 11.98 -17.28 10.88
N ALA A 138 12.13 -16.03 11.29
CA ALA A 138 12.46 -15.69 12.68
C ALA A 138 11.40 -16.23 13.65
N ASN A 139 10.11 -16.11 13.29
CA ASN A 139 9.00 -16.65 14.07
C ASN A 139 9.06 -18.19 14.17
N LEU A 140 9.28 -18.89 13.04
CA LEU A 140 9.37 -20.35 13.00
C LEU A 140 10.59 -20.91 13.75
N CYS A 141 11.69 -20.16 13.81
CA CYS A 141 12.87 -20.52 14.60
C CYS A 141 12.73 -20.21 16.10
N GLY A 142 11.57 -19.74 16.57
CA GLY A 142 11.35 -19.36 17.97
C GLY A 142 12.04 -18.06 18.38
N GLN A 143 12.56 -17.28 17.43
CA GLN A 143 13.22 -15.99 17.66
C GLN A 143 12.23 -14.82 17.46
N SER A 144 10.97 -15.03 17.81
CA SER A 144 9.93 -14.00 17.72
C SER A 144 10.06 -13.00 18.86
N SER A 145 10.61 -11.82 18.58
CA SER A 145 10.55 -10.66 19.48
C SER A 145 9.77 -9.52 18.82
N ALA A 146 9.24 -8.60 19.63
CA ALA A 146 8.53 -7.43 19.12
C ALA A 146 9.44 -6.57 18.22
N GLU A 147 10.69 -6.35 18.65
CA GLU A 147 11.70 -5.59 17.92
C GLU A 147 11.96 -6.21 16.55
N ALA A 148 12.21 -7.53 16.51
CA ALA A 148 12.46 -8.25 15.28
C ALA A 148 11.25 -8.17 14.34
N PHE A 149 10.04 -8.38 14.86
CA PHE A 149 8.81 -8.27 14.09
C PHE A 149 8.69 -6.90 13.43
N PHE A 150 8.69 -5.81 14.21
CA PHE A 150 8.49 -4.46 13.68
C PHE A 150 9.66 -3.96 12.83
N PHE A 151 10.89 -4.38 13.12
CA PHE A 151 12.05 -4.11 12.28
C PHE A 151 11.85 -4.65 10.86
N PHE A 152 11.41 -5.90 10.72
CA PHE A 152 11.12 -6.47 9.41
C PHE A 152 9.92 -5.81 8.72
N MET A 153 8.98 -5.23 9.46
CA MET A 153 7.89 -4.45 8.88
C MET A 153 8.39 -3.15 8.20
N ALA A 154 9.60 -2.66 8.51
CA ALA A 154 10.24 -1.56 7.76
C ALA A 154 10.32 -1.85 6.26
N PHE A 155 10.63 -3.09 5.90
CA PHE A 155 10.77 -3.54 4.51
C PHE A 155 9.44 -3.50 3.76
N ILE A 156 8.32 -3.67 4.47
CA ILE A 156 7.00 -3.53 3.88
C ILE A 156 6.74 -2.08 3.53
N GLY A 157 7.10 -1.15 4.44
CA GLY A 157 7.10 0.28 4.15
C GLY A 157 7.93 0.60 2.91
N ILE A 158 9.20 0.19 2.89
CA ILE A 158 10.12 0.44 1.76
C ILE A 158 9.55 -0.11 0.46
N GLY A 159 9.17 -1.39 0.44
CA GLY A 159 8.68 -2.05 -0.77
C GLY A 159 7.36 -1.46 -1.27
N ASN A 160 6.46 -1.08 -0.36
CA ASN A 160 5.23 -0.38 -0.72
C ASN A 160 5.51 1.02 -1.31
N GLY A 161 6.42 1.79 -0.71
CA GLY A 161 6.84 3.09 -1.20
C GLY A 161 7.57 3.04 -2.55
N LEU A 162 8.27 1.94 -2.84
CA LEU A 162 8.84 1.69 -4.17
C LEU A 162 7.75 1.37 -5.20
N ALA A 163 6.88 0.41 -4.87
CA ALA A 163 5.96 -0.19 -5.82
C ALA A 163 4.77 0.72 -6.16
N ASN A 164 4.12 1.33 -5.17
CA ASN A 164 2.84 2.01 -5.39
C ASN A 164 2.92 3.21 -6.34
N PRO A 165 3.87 4.16 -6.19
CA PRO A 165 3.97 5.30 -7.12
C PRO A 165 4.21 4.85 -8.56
N SER A 166 5.09 3.85 -8.73
CA SER A 166 5.42 3.29 -10.04
C SER A 166 4.26 2.49 -10.64
N ALA A 167 3.50 1.75 -9.83
CA ALA A 167 2.32 1.02 -10.27
C ALA A 167 1.18 1.96 -10.69
N MET A 168 0.97 3.06 -9.95
CA MET A 168 0.00 4.09 -10.33
C MET A 168 0.40 4.81 -11.61
N ALA A 169 1.65 5.21 -11.75
CA ALA A 169 2.15 5.77 -13.00
C ALA A 169 2.03 4.76 -14.16
N GLY A 170 2.35 3.49 -13.91
CA GLY A 170 2.20 2.39 -14.85
C GLY A 170 0.76 2.23 -15.33
N SER A 171 -0.22 2.21 -14.42
CA SER A 171 -1.64 2.03 -14.76
C SER A 171 -2.18 3.19 -15.61
N MET A 172 -1.75 4.43 -15.34
CA MET A 172 -2.09 5.62 -16.12
C MET A 172 -1.47 5.59 -17.53
N SER A 173 -0.26 5.02 -17.68
CA SER A 173 0.44 4.94 -18.97
C SER A 173 -0.19 3.97 -19.98
N VAL A 174 -1.03 3.04 -19.51
CA VAL A 174 -1.66 2.01 -20.37
C VAL A 174 -2.61 2.63 -21.40
N ARG A 175 -3.39 3.62 -20.98
CA ARG A 175 -4.30 4.41 -21.82
C ARG A 175 -4.20 5.89 -21.43
N PRO A 176 -3.25 6.65 -22.01
CA PRO A 176 -3.01 8.03 -21.59
C PRO A 176 -4.23 8.95 -21.66
N HIS A 177 -5.11 8.74 -22.65
CA HIS A 177 -6.35 9.50 -22.79
C HIS A 177 -7.42 9.16 -21.73
N LEU A 178 -7.22 8.11 -20.93
CA LEU A 178 -8.05 7.69 -19.80
C LEU A 178 -7.29 7.78 -18.46
N ALA A 179 -6.20 8.55 -18.39
CA ALA A 179 -5.32 8.57 -17.21
C ALA A 179 -6.06 8.89 -15.89
N GLY A 180 -7.03 9.81 -15.92
CA GLY A 180 -7.87 10.12 -14.76
C GLY A 180 -8.67 8.90 -14.28
N THR A 181 -9.41 8.27 -15.19
CA THR A 181 -10.17 7.03 -14.92
C THR A 181 -9.28 5.89 -14.45
N ALA A 182 -8.09 5.75 -15.04
CA ALA A 182 -7.12 4.73 -14.65
C ALA A 182 -6.60 4.93 -13.22
N SER A 183 -6.22 6.16 -12.86
CA SER A 183 -5.76 6.47 -11.51
C SER A 183 -6.87 6.24 -10.47
N GLY A 184 -8.10 6.69 -10.74
CA GLY A 184 -9.23 6.53 -9.83
C GLY A 184 -9.63 5.07 -9.61
N LEU A 185 -9.74 4.29 -10.70
CA LEU A 185 -10.09 2.88 -10.62
C LEU A 185 -8.98 2.04 -9.98
N SER A 186 -7.72 2.29 -10.35
CA SER A 186 -6.57 1.62 -9.75
C SER A 186 -6.47 1.92 -8.26
N GLY A 187 -6.66 3.18 -7.86
CA GLY A 187 -6.72 3.61 -6.47
C GLY A 187 -7.86 2.95 -5.69
N ALA A 188 -9.05 2.85 -6.28
CA ALA A 188 -10.20 2.17 -5.68
C ALA A 188 -9.93 0.67 -5.46
N ILE A 189 -9.34 -0.01 -6.45
CA ILE A 189 -8.94 -1.43 -6.33
C ILE A 189 -7.88 -1.58 -5.23
N MET A 190 -6.89 -0.68 -5.18
CA MET A 190 -5.84 -0.69 -4.18
C MET A 190 -6.39 -0.51 -2.76
N LEU A 191 -7.24 0.49 -2.55
CA LEU A 191 -7.80 0.81 -1.24
C LEU A 191 -8.85 -0.22 -0.80
N GLY A 192 -9.74 -0.63 -1.71
CA GLY A 192 -10.75 -1.65 -1.45
C GLY A 192 -10.13 -3.02 -1.18
N GLY A 193 -9.12 -3.42 -1.97
CA GLY A 193 -8.33 -4.63 -1.72
C GLY A 193 -7.61 -4.56 -0.37
N GLY A 194 -6.97 -3.42 -0.08
CA GLY A 194 -6.33 -3.15 1.21
C GLY A 194 -7.27 -3.30 2.40
N ALA A 195 -8.47 -2.70 2.33
CA ALA A 195 -9.49 -2.82 3.35
C ALA A 195 -9.95 -4.28 3.53
N GLY A 196 -10.14 -5.02 2.43
CA GLY A 196 -10.46 -6.44 2.46
C GLY A 196 -9.38 -7.29 3.14
N PHE A 197 -8.10 -7.04 2.84
CA PHE A 197 -6.99 -7.73 3.48
C PHE A 197 -6.82 -7.34 4.96
N SER A 198 -7.08 -6.09 5.33
CA SER A 198 -7.10 -5.64 6.73
C SER A 198 -8.22 -6.34 7.52
N ALA A 199 -9.41 -6.46 6.95
CA ALA A 199 -10.52 -7.17 7.59
C ALA A 199 -10.23 -8.67 7.72
N LEU A 200 -9.67 -9.28 6.67
CA LEU A 200 -9.25 -10.68 6.70
C LEU A 200 -8.16 -10.93 7.75
N ALA A 201 -7.17 -10.05 7.86
CA ALA A 201 -6.14 -10.11 8.89
C ALA A 201 -6.77 -10.09 10.30
N GLY A 202 -7.68 -9.15 10.56
CA GLY A 202 -8.39 -9.07 11.83
C GLY A 202 -9.22 -10.31 12.16
N ALA A 203 -9.87 -10.92 11.15
CA ALA A 203 -10.68 -12.12 11.33
C ALA A 203 -9.86 -13.41 11.55
N MET A 204 -8.63 -13.48 11.02
CA MET A 204 -7.75 -14.66 11.13
C MET A 204 -6.91 -14.67 12.41
N LEU A 205 -6.79 -13.54 13.10
CA LEU A 205 -5.98 -13.39 14.29
C LEU A 205 -6.74 -13.89 15.52
N THR A 206 -6.16 -14.90 16.17
CA THR A 206 -6.63 -15.38 17.47
C THR A 206 -5.45 -15.51 18.42
N PRO A 207 -5.66 -15.44 19.76
CA PRO A 207 -4.56 -15.56 20.72
C PRO A 207 -3.81 -16.89 20.59
N ALA A 208 -4.49 -17.95 20.13
CA ALA A 208 -3.91 -19.27 19.93
C ALA A 208 -3.00 -19.37 18.69
N THR A 209 -3.25 -18.56 17.64
CA THR A 209 -2.49 -18.60 16.39
C THR A 209 -1.35 -17.59 16.34
N GLY A 210 -1.36 -16.58 17.22
CA GLY A 210 -0.32 -15.57 17.32
C GLY A 210 -0.14 -14.75 16.04
N SER A 211 1.10 -14.41 15.68
CA SER A 211 1.44 -13.59 14.51
C SER A 211 1.51 -14.38 13.19
N LEU A 212 1.43 -15.72 13.23
CA LEU A 212 1.70 -16.58 12.07
C LEU A 212 0.69 -16.39 10.91
N PRO A 213 -0.64 -16.36 11.14
CA PRO A 213 -1.61 -16.18 10.04
C PRO A 213 -1.44 -14.84 9.32
N LEU A 214 -1.10 -13.80 10.08
CA LEU A 214 -0.83 -12.47 9.55
C LEU A 214 0.39 -12.47 8.63
N LEU A 215 1.51 -13.07 9.06
CA LEU A 215 2.72 -13.18 8.26
C LEU A 215 2.50 -14.00 6.97
N ILE A 216 1.72 -15.08 7.04
CA ILE A 216 1.36 -15.89 5.87
C ILE A 216 0.52 -15.07 4.88
N LEU A 217 -0.53 -14.37 5.35
CA LEU A 217 -1.37 -13.53 4.51
C LEU A 217 -0.55 -12.45 3.79
N MET A 218 0.34 -11.79 4.53
CA MET A 218 1.23 -10.76 4.00
C MET A 218 2.22 -11.35 2.98
N LEU A 219 2.74 -12.55 3.24
CA LEU A 219 3.66 -13.21 2.31
C LEU A 219 2.95 -13.60 1.01
N VAL A 220 1.73 -14.15 1.10
CA VAL A 220 0.90 -14.50 -0.07
C VAL A 220 0.61 -13.26 -0.90
N THR A 221 0.17 -12.17 -0.28
CA THR A 221 -0.08 -10.91 -1.00
C THR A 221 1.21 -10.35 -1.62
N SER A 222 2.35 -10.44 -0.94
CA SER A 222 3.64 -10.07 -1.54
C SER A 222 4.00 -10.89 -2.77
N ILE A 223 3.79 -12.20 -2.73
CA ILE A 223 4.05 -13.09 -3.88
C ILE A 223 3.10 -12.71 -5.03
N LEU A 224 1.83 -12.48 -4.75
CA LEU A 224 0.85 -12.05 -5.75
C LEU A 224 1.21 -10.69 -6.38
N CYS A 225 1.80 -9.76 -5.62
CA CYS A 225 2.34 -8.51 -6.15
C CYS A 225 3.45 -8.80 -7.19
N VAL A 226 4.43 -9.63 -6.82
CA VAL A 226 5.55 -10.01 -7.72
C VAL A 226 5.04 -10.74 -8.95
N VAL A 227 4.13 -11.69 -8.79
CA VAL A 227 3.51 -12.41 -9.92
C VAL A 227 2.78 -11.44 -10.85
N SER A 228 1.99 -10.50 -10.30
CA SER A 228 1.24 -9.51 -11.08
C SER A 228 2.15 -8.67 -11.97
N ILE A 229 3.27 -8.18 -11.43
CA ILE A 229 4.21 -7.39 -12.22
C ILE A 229 5.01 -8.24 -13.23
N LEU A 230 5.36 -9.48 -12.89
CA LEU A 230 6.02 -10.38 -13.83
C LEU A 230 5.12 -10.69 -15.04
N LEU A 231 3.80 -10.81 -14.83
CA LEU A 231 2.83 -10.98 -15.92
C LEU A 231 2.77 -9.75 -16.83
N VAL A 232 2.87 -8.53 -16.28
CA VAL A 232 2.97 -7.29 -17.08
C VAL A 232 4.25 -7.29 -17.91
N ILE A 233 5.40 -7.57 -17.28
CA ILE A 233 6.71 -7.60 -17.96
C ILE A 233 6.69 -8.64 -19.09
N ALA A 234 6.15 -9.84 -18.84
CA ALA A 234 6.01 -10.88 -19.85
C ALA A 234 5.09 -10.44 -20.99
N ARG A 235 4.01 -9.71 -20.69
CA ARG A 235 3.07 -9.21 -21.69
C ARG A 235 3.67 -8.09 -22.54
N GLU A 236 4.43 -7.17 -21.94
CA GLU A 236 5.11 -6.08 -22.67
C GLU A 236 6.15 -6.65 -23.64
N ARG A 237 6.98 -7.61 -23.19
CA ARG A 237 7.91 -8.34 -24.06
C ARG A 237 7.24 -9.01 -25.25
N ARG A 238 6.03 -9.59 -25.08
CA ARG A 238 5.27 -10.21 -26.17
C ARG A 238 4.70 -9.20 -27.18
N ILE A 239 4.47 -7.96 -26.76
CA ILE A 239 3.91 -6.89 -27.61
C ILE A 239 5.04 -6.03 -28.22
N GLY A 240 6.30 -6.23 -27.80
CA GLY A 240 7.44 -5.46 -28.30
C GLY A 240 7.56 -4.07 -27.67
N LEU A 241 7.04 -3.91 -26.44
CA LEU A 241 7.22 -2.72 -25.58
C LEU A 241 8.30 -3.00 -24.53
#